data_AF-A0A7V5FM36-F1
#
_entry.id   AF-A0A7V5FM36-F1
#
_cell.length_a   1.000
_cell.length_b   1.000
_cell.length_c   1.000
_cell.angle_alpha   90.00
_cell.angle_beta   90.00
_cell.angle_gamma   90.00
#
_symmetry.space_group_name_H-M   'P 1'
#
loop_
_entity.id
_entity.type
_entity.pdbx_description
1 polymer ?
#
loop_
_entity_poly.entity_id
_entity_poly.type
_entity_poly.pdbx_seq_one_letter_code
_entity_poly.pdbx_strand_id
1 'polypeptide(L)'
;MRRIMTFLKLVFGAFFFVLGWIYLYKPNLVLQVNRIAREKIFSDRLILLERKKLAILFFCLSFVGLYMGMTSLIALQNNRQSNIWIMKPVTYQSYLAMQDFCAGRYESALQKYRNILKEEPDNMEALKRMAYTYAAMGDRKNAVALWKQLLQVRPDNKEAQNELKKIAPQVTRKI
;
A
#
# COMPACT_ATOMS: atom_id res chain seq x y z
N MET A 1 0.05 -11.30 9.58
CA MET A 1 1.46 -10.94 9.31
C MET A 1 2.05 -9.87 10.26
N ARG A 2 1.42 -8.69 10.47
CA ARG A 2 1.98 -7.64 11.36
C ARG A 2 2.34 -8.11 12.78
N ARG A 3 1.48 -8.94 13.40
CA ARG A 3 1.68 -9.45 14.77
C ARG A 3 2.94 -10.33 14.91
N ILE A 4 3.28 -11.09 13.87
CA ILE A 4 4.46 -11.96 13.83
C ILE A 4 5.75 -11.13 13.74
N MET A 5 5.75 -10.07 12.93
CA MET A 5 6.89 -9.14 12.85
C MET A 5 7.15 -8.41 14.18
N THR A 6 6.09 -8.00 14.90
CA THR A 6 6.25 -7.36 16.21
C THR A 6 6.86 -8.32 17.23
N PHE A 7 6.41 -9.58 17.24
CA PHE A 7 6.96 -10.62 18.11
C PHE A 7 8.44 -10.88 17.81
N LEU A 8 8.82 -10.95 16.54
CA LEU A 8 10.21 -11.17 16.12
C LEU A 8 11.15 -10.05 16.59
N LYS A 9 10.70 -8.78 16.54
CA LYS A 9 11.47 -7.64 17.06
C LYS A 9 11.67 -7.71 18.57
N LEU A 10 10.67 -8.19 19.31
CA LEU A 10 10.73 -8.33 20.76
C LEU A 10 11.69 -9.45 21.18
N VAL A 11 11.67 -10.58 20.46
CA VAL A 11 12.63 -11.68 20.64
C VAL A 11 14.05 -11.21 20.34
N PHE A 12 14.25 -10.45 19.25
CA PHE A 12 15.56 -9.90 18.91
C PHE A 12 16.07 -8.94 20.00
N GLY A 13 15.21 -8.07 20.53
CA GLY A 13 15.56 -7.19 21.66
C GLY A 13 15.93 -7.95 22.93
N ALA A 14 15.16 -8.99 23.29
CA ALA A 14 15.43 -9.84 24.44
C ALA A 14 16.77 -10.58 24.31
N PHE A 15 17.13 -11.02 23.10
CA PHE A 15 18.42 -11.66 22.83
C PHE A 15 19.61 -10.75 23.17
N PHE A 16 19.60 -9.49 22.72
CA PHE A 16 20.68 -8.53 23.05
C PHE A 16 20.71 -8.16 24.52
N PHE A 17 19.56 -8.09 25.18
CA PHE A 17 19.48 -7.83 26.62
C PHE A 17 20.14 -8.95 27.43
N VAL A 18 19.84 -10.21 27.11
CA VAL A 18 20.47 -11.38 27.74
C VAL A 18 21.97 -11.41 27.45
N LEU A 19 22.37 -11.10 26.22
CA LEU A 19 23.79 -11.03 25.85
C LEU A 19 24.55 -9.97 26.66
N GLY A 20 23.96 -8.79 26.82
CA GLY A 20 24.49 -7.71 27.65
C GLY A 20 24.60 -8.10 29.12
N TRP A 21 23.58 -8.79 29.65
CA TRP A 21 23.59 -9.29 31.02
C TRP A 21 24.69 -10.32 31.27
N ILE A 22 24.92 -11.24 30.32
CA ILE A 22 26.00 -12.23 30.39
C ILE A 22 27.38 -11.54 30.40
N TYR A 23 27.54 -10.48 29.61
CA TYR A 23 28.78 -9.70 29.56
C TYR A 23 29.09 -8.99 30.89
N LEU A 24 28.05 -8.54 31.59
CA LEU A 24 28.19 -7.76 32.82
C LEU A 24 28.45 -8.64 34.05
N TYR A 25 27.83 -9.83 34.13
CA TYR A 25 27.89 -10.70 35.31
C TYR A 25 28.75 -11.97 35.15
N LYS A 26 29.03 -12.46 33.94
CA LYS A 26 29.83 -13.69 33.71
C LYS A 26 30.89 -13.50 32.61
N PRO A 27 31.94 -12.68 32.88
CA PRO A 27 33.00 -12.42 31.90
C PRO A 27 33.78 -13.68 31.52
N ASN A 28 33.92 -14.65 32.43
CA ASN A 28 34.63 -15.90 32.14
C ASN A 28 33.94 -16.75 31.05
N LEU A 29 32.61 -16.73 30.97
CA LEU A 29 31.87 -17.41 29.91
C LEU A 29 32.08 -16.73 28.56
N VAL A 30 32.09 -15.40 28.54
CA VAL A 30 32.41 -14.63 27.32
C VAL A 30 33.81 -14.97 26.82
N LEU A 31 34.79 -15.04 27.71
CA LEU A 31 36.17 -15.42 27.35
C LEU A 31 36.25 -16.84 26.81
N GLN A 32 35.52 -17.80 27.38
CA GLN A 32 35.45 -19.17 26.86
C GLN A 32 34.78 -19.24 25.49
N VAL A 33 33.66 -18.55 25.30
CA VAL A 33 32.96 -18.47 24.01
C VAL A 33 33.85 -17.79 22.97
N ASN A 34 34.54 -16.72 23.32
CA ASN A 34 35.47 -16.03 22.43
C ASN A 34 36.67 -16.92 22.07
N ARG A 35 37.20 -17.69 23.02
CA ARG A 35 38.26 -18.67 22.79
C ARG A 35 37.81 -19.77 21.82
N ILE A 36 36.64 -20.36 22.05
CA ILE A 36 36.06 -21.39 21.17
C ILE A 36 35.78 -20.82 19.78
N ALA A 37 35.23 -19.60 19.70
CA ALA A 37 34.98 -18.93 18.43
C ALA A 37 36.31 -18.71 17.67
N ARG A 38 37.36 -18.27 18.36
CA ARG A 38 38.70 -18.09 17.77
C ARG A 38 39.33 -19.40 17.32
N GLU A 39 39.20 -20.47 18.09
CA GLU A 39 39.86 -21.75 17.77
C GLU A 39 39.09 -22.57 16.71
N LYS A 40 37.76 -22.49 16.68
CA LYS A 40 36.92 -23.30 15.76
C LYS A 40 36.34 -22.52 14.58
N ILE A 41 35.91 -21.28 14.78
CA ILE A 41 35.22 -20.48 13.74
C ILE A 41 36.19 -19.55 13.01
N PHE A 42 37.13 -18.95 13.74
CA PHE A 42 38.07 -17.94 13.25
C PHE A 42 39.53 -18.37 13.43
N SER A 43 39.85 -19.65 13.30
CA SER A 43 41.26 -20.06 13.34
C SER A 43 41.96 -19.49 12.12
N ASP A 44 43.17 -18.97 12.30
CA ASP A 44 43.94 -18.30 11.24
C ASP A 44 44.08 -19.17 9.98
N ARG A 45 44.11 -20.50 10.18
CA ARG A 45 44.11 -21.51 9.12
C ARG A 45 42.81 -21.52 8.29
N LEU A 46 41.64 -21.45 8.93
CA LEU A 46 40.33 -21.45 8.25
C LEU A 46 40.07 -20.16 7.47
N ILE A 47 40.47 -19.02 8.03
CA ILE A 47 40.32 -17.71 7.37
C ILE A 47 41.13 -17.65 6.08
N LEU A 48 42.36 -18.20 6.09
CA LEU A 48 43.23 -18.21 4.92
C LEU A 48 42.83 -19.26 3.86
N LEU A 49 42.39 -20.45 4.26
CA LEU A 49 41.96 -21.52 3.32
C LEU A 49 40.59 -21.26 2.71
N GLU A 50 39.66 -20.66 3.45
CA GLU A 50 38.26 -20.51 3.04
C GLU A 50 37.82 -19.05 2.85
N ARG A 51 38.76 -18.10 2.78
CA ARG A 51 38.50 -16.66 2.51
C ARG A 51 37.42 -16.43 1.46
N LYS A 52 37.47 -17.17 0.35
CA LYS A 52 36.51 -17.07 -0.75
C LYS A 52 35.11 -17.55 -0.35
N LYS A 53 34.98 -18.63 0.41
CA LYS A 53 33.69 -19.16 0.89
C LYS A 53 33.05 -18.22 1.91
N LEU A 54 33.84 -17.67 2.83
CA LEU A 54 33.38 -16.65 3.78
C LEU A 54 32.91 -15.39 3.04
N ALA A 55 33.67 -14.92 2.05
CA ALA A 55 33.25 -13.79 1.23
C ALA A 55 31.91 -14.07 0.52
N ILE A 56 31.75 -15.26 -0.09
CA ILE A 56 30.49 -15.68 -0.72
C ILE A 56 29.35 -15.69 0.30
N LEU A 57 29.56 -16.22 1.50
CA LEU A 57 28.54 -16.23 2.56
C LEU A 57 28.09 -14.81 2.92
N PHE A 58 29.03 -13.87 3.10
CA PHE A 58 28.70 -12.47 3.38
C PHE A 58 28.00 -11.79 2.20
N PHE A 59 28.40 -12.09 0.97
CA PHE A 59 27.68 -11.61 -0.22
C PHE A 59 26.26 -12.15 -0.29
N CYS A 60 26.04 -13.43 -0.01
CA CYS A 60 24.70 -14.02 0.05
C CYS A 60 23.86 -13.38 1.15
N LEU A 61 24.42 -13.20 2.35
CA LEU A 61 23.72 -12.56 3.46
C LEU A 61 23.36 -11.10 3.14
N SER A 62 24.27 -10.38 2.50
CA SER A 62 24.04 -9.02 2.01
C SER A 62 22.92 -8.99 0.96
N PHE A 63 22.92 -9.92 0.00
CA PHE A 63 21.89 -10.01 -1.03
C PHE A 63 20.51 -10.32 -0.44
N VAL A 64 20.44 -11.20 0.56
CA VAL A 64 19.20 -11.48 1.31
C VAL A 64 18.73 -10.23 2.05
N GLY A 65 19.63 -9.52 2.73
CA GLY A 65 19.32 -8.27 3.43
C GLY A 65 18.84 -7.17 2.48
N LEU A 66 19.52 -6.99 1.34
CA LEU A 66 19.13 -6.04 0.29
C LEU A 66 17.80 -6.41 -0.35
N TYR A 67 17.55 -7.69 -0.62
CA TYR A 67 16.27 -8.16 -1.14
C TYR A 67 15.12 -7.91 -0.14
N MET A 68 15.34 -8.20 1.15
CA MET A 68 14.37 -7.90 2.22
C MET A 68 14.15 -6.39 2.39
N GLY A 69 15.21 -5.59 2.32
CA GLY A 69 15.12 -4.12 2.38
C GLY A 69 14.38 -3.55 1.18
N MET A 70 14.70 -4.01 -0.04
CA MET A 70 14.06 -3.57 -1.27
C MET A 70 12.59 -3.96 -1.33
N THR A 71 12.23 -5.17 -0.90
CA THR A 71 10.81 -5.58 -0.80
C THR A 71 10.06 -4.75 0.25
N SER A 72 10.70 -4.36 1.35
CA SER A 72 10.12 -3.42 2.33
C SER A 72 9.95 -2.00 1.76
N LEU A 73 10.91 -1.51 0.97
CA LEU A 73 10.82 -0.20 0.31
C LEU A 73 9.74 -0.21 -0.77
N ILE A 74 9.69 -1.27 -1.59
CA ILE A 74 8.59 -1.51 -2.53
C ILE A 74 7.30 -1.52 -1.74
N ALA A 75 7.17 -2.25 -0.63
CA ALA A 75 5.95 -2.28 0.18
C ALA A 75 5.53 -0.90 0.73
N LEU A 76 6.48 -0.02 1.07
CA LEU A 76 6.18 1.35 1.51
C LEU A 76 5.73 2.24 0.34
N GLN A 77 6.36 2.13 -0.82
CA GLN A 77 5.95 2.82 -2.04
C GLN A 77 4.61 2.28 -2.56
N ASN A 78 4.44 0.97 -2.48
CA ASN A 78 3.19 0.29 -2.72
C ASN A 78 2.18 0.74 -1.68
N ASN A 79 2.43 1.04 -0.41
CA ASN A 79 1.35 1.58 0.45
C ASN A 79 0.73 2.92 -0.09
N ARG A 80 1.34 3.55 -1.11
CA ARG A 80 0.78 4.62 -1.96
C ARG A 80 0.14 4.13 -3.29
N GLN A 81 0.40 2.90 -3.75
CA GLN A 81 -0.07 2.22 -4.99
C GLN A 81 -0.56 0.73 -4.83
N SER A 82 -0.71 0.16 -3.62
CA SER A 82 -0.58 -1.27 -3.28
C SER A 82 -1.87 -2.02 -3.47
N ASN A 83 -2.40 -2.00 -4.68
CA ASN A 83 -3.61 -2.75 -4.98
C ASN A 83 -3.59 -3.28 -6.39
N ILE A 84 -2.48 -3.90 -6.76
CA ILE A 84 -2.31 -4.49 -8.09
C ILE A 84 -2.51 -6.02 -8.07
N TRP A 85 -2.50 -6.69 -6.90
CA TRP A 85 -2.66 -8.16 -6.83
C TRP A 85 -3.82 -8.67 -5.96
N ILE A 86 -4.56 -7.77 -5.33
CA ILE A 86 -5.88 -8.03 -4.76
C ILE A 86 -6.74 -6.93 -5.37
N MET A 87 -7.74 -7.28 -6.17
CA MET A 87 -8.75 -6.33 -6.62
C MET A 87 -9.21 -5.56 -5.38
N LYS A 88 -8.94 -4.25 -5.25
CA LYS A 88 -9.36 -3.51 -4.04
C LYS A 88 -10.84 -3.76 -3.82
N PRO A 89 -11.32 -3.79 -2.57
CA PRO A 89 -12.75 -3.68 -2.33
C PRO A 89 -13.35 -2.53 -3.15
N VAL A 90 -12.67 -1.38 -3.23
CA VAL A 90 -13.03 -0.24 -4.10
C VAL A 90 -13.11 -0.60 -5.59
N THR A 91 -12.14 -1.33 -6.15
CA THR A 91 -12.12 -1.69 -7.58
C THR A 91 -13.21 -2.69 -7.91
N TYR A 92 -13.45 -3.66 -7.04
CA TYR A 92 -14.54 -4.62 -7.17
C TYR A 92 -15.91 -3.96 -7.07
N GLN A 93 -16.10 -3.09 -6.08
CA GLN A 93 -17.32 -2.29 -5.93
C GLN A 93 -17.55 -1.38 -7.13
N SER A 94 -16.50 -0.80 -7.72
CA SER A 94 -16.61 0.03 -8.92
C SER A 94 -17.04 -0.78 -10.14
N TYR A 95 -16.57 -2.03 -10.26
CA TYR A 95 -17.00 -2.93 -11.32
C TYR A 95 -18.47 -3.29 -11.18
N LEU A 96 -18.92 -3.67 -9.99
CA LEU A 96 -20.33 -3.97 -9.71
C LEU A 96 -21.23 -2.74 -9.91
N ALA A 97 -20.77 -1.54 -9.52
CA ALA A 97 -21.49 -0.30 -9.74
C ALA A 97 -21.65 0.00 -11.24
N MET A 98 -20.60 -0.25 -12.04
CA MET A 98 -20.68 -0.12 -13.49
C MET A 98 -21.64 -1.14 -14.11
N GLN A 99 -21.62 -2.38 -13.63
CA GLN A 99 -22.56 -3.41 -14.09
C GLN A 99 -24.02 -3.03 -13.82
N ASP A 100 -24.30 -2.49 -12.63
CA ASP A 100 -25.63 -1.99 -12.28
C ASP A 100 -26.04 -0.79 -13.13
N PHE A 101 -25.10 0.12 -13.42
CA PHE A 101 -25.34 1.24 -14.34
C PHE A 101 -25.72 0.74 -15.73
N CYS A 102 -24.95 -0.19 -16.31
CA CYS A 102 -25.26 -0.78 -17.62
C CYS A 102 -26.59 -1.54 -17.63
N ALA A 103 -26.98 -2.11 -16.49
CA ALA A 103 -28.26 -2.79 -16.33
C ALA A 103 -29.44 -1.84 -16.03
N GLY A 104 -29.22 -0.52 -16.04
CA GLY A 104 -30.25 0.48 -15.75
C GLY A 104 -30.64 0.59 -14.26
N ARG A 105 -29.96 -0.14 -13.36
CA ARG A 105 -30.17 -0.08 -11.91
C ARG A 105 -29.40 1.09 -11.30
N TYR A 106 -29.77 2.30 -11.68
CA TYR A 106 -29.02 3.52 -11.33
C TYR A 106 -28.92 3.77 -9.82
N GLU A 107 -29.99 3.53 -9.05
CA GLU A 107 -29.97 3.69 -7.58
C GLU A 107 -28.96 2.74 -6.91
N SER A 108 -28.92 1.48 -7.36
CA SER A 108 -27.95 0.49 -6.87
C SER A 108 -26.52 0.89 -7.22
N ALA A 109 -26.30 1.46 -8.41
CA ALA A 109 -25.00 1.98 -8.82
C ALA A 109 -24.58 3.18 -7.96
N LEU A 110 -25.47 4.14 -7.71
CA LEU A 110 -25.23 5.29 -6.83
C LEU A 110 -24.85 4.85 -5.42
N GLN A 111 -25.56 3.86 -4.85
CA GLN A 111 -25.25 3.36 -3.51
C GLN A 111 -23.85 2.75 -3.44
N LYS A 112 -23.43 2.01 -4.47
CA LYS A 112 -22.08 1.45 -4.55
C LYS A 112 -21.01 2.53 -4.72
N TYR A 113 -21.24 3.55 -5.56
CA TYR A 113 -20.33 4.69 -5.68
C TYR A 113 -20.22 5.50 -4.37
N ARG A 114 -21.32 5.69 -3.63
CA ARG A 114 -21.28 6.31 -2.30
C ARG A 114 -20.45 5.52 -1.30
N ASN A 115 -20.53 4.19 -1.33
CA ASN A 115 -19.70 3.35 -0.46
C ASN A 115 -18.20 3.50 -0.80
N ILE A 116 -17.85 3.59 -2.08
CA ILE A 116 -16.48 3.87 -2.51
C ILE A 116 -16.00 5.21 -1.96
N LEU A 117 -16.83 6.26 -2.04
CA LEU A 117 -16.49 7.59 -1.53
C LEU A 117 -16.41 7.67 0.01
N LYS A 118 -17.00 6.71 0.75
CA LYS A 118 -16.79 6.63 2.20
C LYS A 118 -15.39 6.14 2.56
N GLU A 119 -14.83 5.23 1.75
CA GLU A 119 -13.48 4.69 1.95
C GLU A 119 -12.42 5.61 1.36
N GLU A 120 -12.68 6.15 0.16
CA GLU A 120 -11.80 7.05 -0.57
C GLU A 120 -12.57 8.32 -0.96
N PRO A 121 -12.68 9.33 -0.05
CA PRO A 121 -13.45 10.56 -0.30
C PRO A 121 -13.00 11.34 -1.53
N ASP A 122 -11.71 11.27 -1.85
CA ASP A 122 -11.10 11.95 -3.00
C ASP A 122 -11.04 11.08 -4.26
N ASN A 123 -11.81 9.99 -4.32
CA ASN A 123 -11.85 9.14 -5.51
C ASN A 123 -12.60 9.83 -6.66
N MET A 124 -11.82 10.51 -7.50
CA MET A 124 -12.31 11.28 -8.65
C MET A 124 -13.08 10.42 -9.67
N GLU A 125 -12.71 9.16 -9.82
CA GLU A 125 -13.38 8.25 -10.75
C GLU A 125 -14.77 7.87 -10.24
N ALA A 126 -14.92 7.63 -8.94
CA ALA A 126 -16.22 7.38 -8.33
C ALA A 126 -17.13 8.62 -8.38
N LEU A 127 -16.62 9.82 -8.09
CA LEU A 127 -17.36 11.08 -8.24
C LEU A 127 -17.86 11.27 -9.69
N LYS A 128 -16.97 11.03 -10.66
CA LYS A 128 -17.29 11.13 -12.09
C LYS A 128 -18.41 10.15 -12.49
N ARG A 129 -18.28 8.87 -12.11
CA ARG A 129 -19.28 7.85 -12.45
C ARG A 129 -20.62 8.09 -11.75
N MET A 130 -20.60 8.62 -10.53
CA MET A 130 -21.80 9.05 -9.82
C MET A 130 -22.49 10.21 -10.55
N ALA A 131 -21.73 11.19 -11.08
CA ALA A 131 -22.27 12.29 -11.88
C ALA A 131 -22.91 11.81 -13.19
N TYR A 132 -22.28 10.87 -13.89
CA TYR A 132 -22.87 10.20 -15.06
C TYR A 132 -24.14 9.44 -14.71
N THR A 133 -24.16 8.75 -13.58
CA THR A 133 -25.34 8.01 -13.11
C THR A 133 -26.52 8.95 -12.85
N TYR A 134 -26.28 10.09 -12.19
CA TYR A 134 -27.31 11.12 -12.00
C TYR A 134 -27.79 11.73 -13.32
N ALA A 135 -26.88 11.96 -14.27
CA ALA A 135 -27.24 12.47 -15.59
C ALA A 135 -28.12 11.46 -16.36
N ALA A 136 -27.83 10.16 -16.26
CA ALA A 136 -28.62 9.09 -16.88
C ALA A 136 -30.02 8.95 -16.26
N MET A 137 -30.15 9.20 -14.95
CA MET A 137 -31.45 9.27 -14.26
C MET A 137 -32.27 10.53 -14.60
N GLY A 138 -31.67 11.50 -15.28
CA GLY A 138 -32.30 12.81 -15.55
C GLY A 138 -32.20 13.81 -14.39
N ASP A 139 -31.55 13.44 -13.28
CA ASP A 139 -31.27 14.32 -12.16
C ASP A 139 -30.04 15.21 -12.44
N ARG A 140 -30.28 16.18 -13.31
CA ARG A 140 -29.25 17.10 -13.79
C ARG A 140 -28.76 18.05 -12.71
N LYS A 141 -29.56 18.32 -11.67
CA LYS A 141 -29.17 19.20 -10.57
C LYS A 141 -28.01 18.57 -9.79
N ASN A 142 -28.17 17.31 -9.39
CA ASN A 142 -27.13 16.59 -8.66
C ASN A 142 -25.90 16.27 -9.54
N ALA A 143 -26.10 15.97 -10.83
CA ALA A 143 -25.00 15.80 -11.76
C ALA A 143 -24.12 17.07 -11.87
N VAL A 144 -24.73 18.25 -12.01
CA VAL A 144 -24.00 19.53 -12.09
C VAL A 144 -23.22 19.82 -10.82
N ALA A 145 -23.79 19.53 -9.64
CA ALA A 145 -23.10 19.74 -8.37
C ALA A 145 -21.81 18.91 -8.29
N LEU A 146 -21.87 17.63 -8.66
CA LEU A 146 -20.71 16.74 -8.67
C LEU A 146 -19.66 17.16 -9.72
N TRP A 147 -20.08 17.56 -10.92
CA TRP A 147 -19.15 18.04 -11.93
C TRP A 147 -18.44 19.34 -11.50
N LYS A 148 -19.14 20.25 -10.82
CA LYS A 148 -18.52 21.45 -10.23
C LYS A 148 -17.51 21.09 -9.14
N GLN A 149 -17.83 20.15 -8.27
CA GLN A 149 -16.90 19.65 -7.25
C GLN A 149 -15.65 19.05 -7.90
N LEU A 150 -15.80 18.30 -8.98
CA LEU A 150 -14.69 17.70 -9.72
C LEU A 150 -13.77 18.76 -10.35
N LEU A 151 -14.35 19.86 -10.85
CA LEU A 151 -13.59 21.01 -11.39
C LEU A 151 -12.93 21.87 -10.31
N GLN A 152 -13.42 21.89 -9.07
CA GLN A 152 -12.71 22.55 -7.98
C GLN A 152 -11.36 21.88 -7.68
N VAL A 153 -11.32 20.54 -7.77
CA VAL A 153 -10.09 19.76 -7.53
C VAL A 153 -9.22 19.69 -8.80
N ARG A 154 -9.83 19.55 -9.98
CA ARG A 154 -9.13 19.55 -11.27
C ARG A 154 -9.77 20.52 -12.26
N PRO A 155 -9.35 21.81 -12.22
CA PRO A 155 -9.88 22.84 -13.11
C PRO A 155 -9.72 22.50 -14.60
N ASP A 156 -8.64 21.81 -14.96
CA ASP A 156 -8.28 21.48 -16.33
C ASP A 156 -8.96 20.22 -16.89
N ASN A 157 -9.91 19.63 -16.15
CA ASN A 157 -10.62 18.45 -16.62
C ASN A 157 -11.60 18.81 -17.76
N LYS A 158 -11.12 18.66 -19.00
CA LYS A 158 -11.89 18.93 -20.23
C LYS A 158 -13.21 18.12 -20.31
N GLU A 159 -13.22 16.89 -19.79
CA GLU A 159 -14.41 16.03 -19.79
C GLU A 159 -15.51 16.65 -18.92
N ALA A 160 -15.17 17.04 -17.68
CA ALA A 160 -16.10 17.68 -16.75
C ALA A 160 -16.63 19.03 -17.28
N GLN A 161 -15.77 19.82 -17.95
CA GLN A 161 -16.20 21.08 -18.58
C GLN A 161 -17.20 20.83 -19.71
N ASN A 162 -16.97 19.82 -20.55
CA ASN A 162 -17.85 19.46 -21.65
C ASN A 162 -19.21 18.96 -21.17
N GLU A 163 -19.23 18.10 -20.14
CA GLU A 163 -20.49 17.60 -19.56
C GLU A 163 -21.29 18.72 -18.89
N LEU A 164 -20.64 19.67 -18.20
CA LEU A 164 -21.33 20.84 -17.67
C LEU A 164 -21.93 21.71 -18.77
N LYS A 165 -21.20 21.98 -19.85
CA LYS A 165 -21.74 22.76 -20.98
C LYS A 165 -22.96 22.09 -21.61
N LYS A 166 -22.99 20.76 -21.65
CA LYS A 166 -24.12 19.99 -22.17
C LYS A 166 -25.35 20.02 -21.25
N ILE A 167 -25.12 19.95 -19.94
CA ILE A 167 -26.19 19.81 -18.94
C ILE A 167 -26.75 21.17 -18.49
N ALA A 168 -25.89 22.18 -18.29
CA ALA A 168 -26.24 23.51 -17.77
C ALA A 168 -27.40 24.22 -18.50
N PRO A 169 -27.43 24.33 -19.84
CA PRO A 169 -28.53 25.04 -20.53
C PRO A 169 -29.89 24.36 -20.36
N GLN A 170 -29.92 23.08 -19.98
CA GLN A 170 -31.16 22.32 -19.82
C GLN A 170 -31.70 22.34 -18.40
N VAL A 171 -30.90 22.74 -17.41
CA VAL A 171 -31.35 22.96 -16.02
C VAL A 171 -32.10 24.29 -15.91
N THR A 172 -31.66 25.32 -16.62
CA THR A 172 -32.26 26.66 -16.61
C THR A 172 -33.61 26.73 -17.34
N ARG A 173 -33.85 25.82 -18.29
CA ARG A 173 -35.03 25.84 -19.18
C ARG A 173 -36.30 25.22 -18.58
N LYS A 174 -36.25 24.73 -17.34
CA LYS A 174 -37.34 23.99 -16.66
C LYS A 174 -37.94 24.75 -15.46
N ILE A 175 -37.76 26.07 -15.42
CA ILE A 175 -38.41 26.98 -14.45
C ILE A 175 -39.57 27.67 -15.15
#